data_AF-A0A8X7WHG3-F1
#
_entry.id   AF-A0A8X7WHG3-F1
#
_cell.length_a   1.000
_cell.length_b   1.000
_cell.length_c   1.000
_cell.angle_alpha   90.00
_cell.angle_beta   90.00
_cell.angle_gamma   90.00
#
_symmetry.space_group_name_H-M   'P 1'
#
loop_
_entity.id
_entity.type
_entity.pdbx_description
1 polymer ?
#
loop_
_entity_poly.entity_id
_entity_poly.type
_entity_poly.pdbx_seq_one_letter_code
_entity_poly.pdbx_strand_id
1 'polypeptide(L)' 'MTRPPGVKAAKSRGKKPLEEGKGLSEFEQMWSIKQEDLSRKERLSKLGLLDRLLAKTEPLPEYEEGLKKKLINELFST' A
#
# COMPACT_ATOMS: atom_id res chain seq x y z
N MET A 1 -14.82 -52.07 21.53
CA MET A 1 -16.15 -52.10 20.87
C MET A 1 -15.94 -52.03 19.36
N THR A 2 -16.03 -53.16 18.69
CA THR A 2 -15.69 -53.34 17.27
C THR A 2 -16.92 -53.06 16.41
N ARG A 3 -16.77 -52.25 15.34
CA ARG A 3 -17.87 -51.71 14.53
C ARG A 3 -18.25 -52.67 13.39
N PRO A 4 -19.53 -52.76 12.98
CA PRO A 4 -19.96 -53.69 11.94
C PRO A 4 -19.43 -53.31 10.55
N PRO A 5 -19.14 -54.29 9.68
CA PRO A 5 -18.72 -54.05 8.30
C PRO A 5 -19.90 -53.49 7.48
N GLY A 6 -19.72 -52.31 6.86
CA GLY A 6 -20.69 -51.79 5.88
C GLY A 6 -21.04 -50.31 5.91
N VAL A 7 -20.61 -49.52 6.91
CA VAL A 7 -21.04 -48.11 6.99
C VAL A 7 -19.85 -47.13 6.98
N LYS A 8 -19.72 -46.41 5.86
CA LYS A 8 -18.67 -45.45 5.47
C LYS A 8 -18.33 -44.43 6.57
N ALA A 9 -17.07 -44.03 6.62
CA ALA A 9 -16.60 -42.90 7.42
C ALA A 9 -17.13 -41.59 6.80
N ALA A 10 -18.17 -41.02 7.39
CA ALA A 10 -18.49 -39.62 7.12
C ALA A 10 -17.41 -38.77 7.81
N LYS A 11 -16.53 -38.15 7.03
CA LYS A 11 -15.46 -37.29 7.50
C LYS A 11 -16.03 -36.18 8.39
N SER A 12 -15.91 -36.29 9.71
CA SER A 12 -16.04 -35.15 10.63
C SER A 12 -14.73 -34.38 10.72
N ARG A 13 -14.05 -34.14 9.59
CA ARG A 13 -12.91 -33.22 9.59
C ARG A 13 -13.47 -31.80 9.67
N GLY A 14 -13.22 -31.19 10.82
CA GLY A 14 -13.73 -29.90 11.29
C GLY A 14 -13.93 -28.85 10.21
N LYS A 15 -15.18 -28.43 10.04
CA LYS A 15 -15.45 -27.08 9.59
C LYS A 15 -15.12 -26.17 10.76
N LYS A 16 -13.92 -25.59 10.77
CA LYS A 16 -13.73 -24.35 11.55
C LYS A 16 -14.73 -23.34 10.96
N PRO A 17 -15.55 -22.65 11.76
CA PRO A 17 -16.31 -21.53 11.23
C PRO A 17 -15.31 -20.59 10.59
N LEU A 18 -15.49 -20.32 9.28
CA LEU A 18 -14.82 -19.21 8.64
C LEU A 18 -15.28 -18.00 9.45
N GLU A 19 -14.37 -17.40 10.21
CA GLU A 19 -14.67 -16.31 11.12
C GLU A 19 -15.06 -15.12 10.25
N GLU A 20 -16.37 -14.96 10.04
CA GLU A 20 -17.00 -13.89 9.27
C GLU A 20 -16.56 -12.56 9.90
N GLY A 21 -15.50 -11.97 9.35
CA GLY A 21 -14.83 -10.81 9.93
C GLY A 21 -13.34 -10.74 9.64
N LYS A 22 -12.64 -11.90 9.62
CA LYS A 22 -11.19 -11.95 9.35
C LYS A 22 -10.83 -11.41 7.97
N GLY A 23 -11.58 -11.82 6.94
CA GLY A 23 -11.33 -11.36 5.57
C GLY A 23 -11.56 -9.85 5.38
N LEU A 24 -12.51 -9.26 6.10
CA LEU A 24 -12.77 -7.81 6.03
C LEU A 24 -11.66 -7.03 6.73
N SER A 25 -11.24 -7.46 7.93
CA SER A 25 -10.11 -6.84 8.63
C SER A 25 -8.80 -6.97 7.86
N GLU A 26 -8.55 -8.12 7.23
CA GLU A 26 -7.37 -8.34 6.39
C GLU A 26 -7.41 -7.45 5.14
N PHE A 27 -8.59 -7.28 4.54
CA PHE A 27 -8.78 -6.41 3.38
C PHE A 27 -8.58 -4.93 3.74
N GLU A 28 -9.14 -4.48 4.87
CA GLU A 28 -8.94 -3.13 5.38
C GLU A 28 -7.46 -2.86 5.66
N GLN A 29 -6.77 -3.79 6.31
CA GLN A 29 -5.33 -3.69 6.55
C GLN A 29 -4.53 -3.59 5.25
N MET A 30 -4.82 -4.45 4.27
CA MET A 30 -4.18 -4.39 2.95
C MET A 30 -4.44 -3.06 2.25
N TRP A 31 -5.67 -2.54 2.35
CA TRP A 31 -6.02 -1.25 1.78
C TRP A 31 -5.25 -0.10 2.44
N SER A 32 -5.15 -0.07 3.77
CA SER A 32 -4.35 0.94 4.49
C SER A 32 -2.88 0.90 4.08
N ILE A 33 -2.28 -0.30 3.99
CA ILE A 33 -0.89 -0.45 3.51
C ILE A 33 -0.76 0.08 2.08
N LYS A 34 -1.74 -0.20 1.21
CA LYS A 34 -1.73 0.26 -0.17
C LYS A 34 -1.81 1.79 -0.26
N GLN A 35 -2.63 2.43 0.56
CA GLN A 35 -2.73 3.89 0.61
C GLN A 35 -1.41 4.52 1.08
N GLU A 36 -0.77 3.95 2.11
CA GLU A 36 0.53 4.44 2.59
C GLU A 36 1.64 4.26 1.53
N ASP A 37 1.66 3.13 0.81
CA ASP A 37 2.57 2.89 -0.31
C ASP A 37 2.37 3.92 -1.43
N LEU A 38 1.12 4.21 -1.81
CA LEU A 38 0.80 5.22 -2.81
C LEU A 38 1.24 6.62 -2.39
N SER A 39 0.99 7.00 -1.13
CA SER A 39 1.44 8.29 -0.58
C SER A 39 2.98 8.41 -0.58
N ARG A 40 3.69 7.34 -0.17
CA ARG A 40 5.16 7.30 -0.23
C ARG A 40 5.67 7.41 -1.66
N LYS A 41 5.04 6.72 -2.63
CA LYS A 41 5.40 6.80 -4.05
C LYS A 41 5.17 8.19 -4.64
N GLU A 42 4.09 8.86 -4.26
CA GLU A 42 3.85 10.24 -4.66
C GLU A 42 4.95 11.16 -4.12
N ARG A 43 5.31 11.04 -2.83
CA ARG A 43 6.41 11.79 -2.22
C ARG A 43 7.74 11.54 -2.92
N LEU A 44 8.07 10.28 -3.23
CA LEU A 44 9.28 9.92 -3.98
C LEU A 44 9.29 10.49 -5.39
N SER A 45 8.14 10.51 -6.07
CA SER A 45 8.01 11.08 -7.41
C SER A 45 8.27 12.58 -7.40
N LYS A 46 7.74 13.30 -6.40
CA LYS A 46 8.00 14.73 -6.20
C LYS A 46 9.48 15.02 -5.91
N LEU A 47 10.13 14.19 -5.07
CA LEU A 47 11.56 14.29 -4.80
C LEU A 47 12.40 14.07 -6.07
N GLY A 48 12.07 13.06 -6.88
CA GLY A 48 12.77 12.80 -8.14
C GLY A 48 12.59 13.91 -9.17
N LEU A 49 11.43 14.56 -9.21
CA LEU A 49 11.21 15.75 -10.03
C LEU A 49 12.07 16.92 -9.53
N LEU A 50 12.11 17.16 -8.23
CA LEU A 50 12.90 18.23 -7.62
C LEU A 50 14.40 18.02 -7.87
N ASP A 51 14.90 16.79 -7.74
CA ASP A 51 16.30 16.43 -8.03
C ASP A 51 16.68 16.77 -9.49
N ARG A 52 15.81 16.42 -10.46
CA ARG A 52 16.01 16.77 -11.88
C ARG A 52 16.02 18.28 -12.10
N LEU A 53 15.15 19.04 -11.42
CA LEU A 53 15.13 20.50 -11.49
C LEU A 53 16.37 21.13 -10.84
N LEU A 54 16.92 20.52 -9.80
CA LEU A 54 18.15 20.95 -9.14
C LEU A 54 19.40 20.62 -9.96
N ALA A 55 19.39 19.53 -10.72
CA ALA A 55 20.50 19.09 -11.57
C ALA A 55 20.69 19.96 -12.82
N LYS A 56 19.67 20.73 -13.24
CA LYS A 56 19.80 21.67 -14.36
C LYS A 56 20.77 22.78 -13.99
N THR A 57 21.84 22.93 -14.78
CA THR A 57 22.85 23.99 -14.63
C THR A 57 22.49 25.28 -15.34
N GLU A 58 21.54 25.23 -16.28
CA GLU A 58 21.04 26.40 -16.99
C GLU A 58 20.03 27.18 -16.13
N PRO A 59 19.89 28.50 -16.35
CA PRO A 59 18.86 29.29 -15.69
C PRO A 59 17.48 28.70 -15.95
N LEU A 60 16.77 28.37 -14.88
CA LEU A 60 15.42 27.83 -14.98
C LEU A 60 14.48 28.95 -15.47
N PRO A 61 13.55 28.65 -16.39
CA PRO A 61 12.45 29.56 -16.68
C PRO A 61 11.66 29.89 -15.41
N GLU A 62 11.09 31.10 -15.33
CA GLU A 62 10.33 31.57 -14.15
C GLU A 62 9.27 30.56 -13.65
N TYR A 63 8.59 29.88 -14.57
CA TYR A 63 7.57 28.88 -14.21
C TYR A 63 8.18 27.63 -13.57
N GLU A 64 9.38 27.19 -13.99
CA GLU A 64 10.09 26.06 -13.39
C GLU A 64 10.68 26.44 -12.03
N GLU A 65 11.18 27.68 -11.88
CA GLU A 65 11.60 28.20 -10.57
C GLU A 65 10.45 28.26 -9.58
N GLY A 66 9.28 28.75 -10.02
CA GLY A 66 8.07 28.75 -9.21
C GLY A 66 7.65 27.35 -8.77
N LEU A 67 7.72 26.38 -9.69
CA LEU A 67 7.45 24.97 -9.38
C LEU A 67 8.46 24.40 -8.38
N LYS A 68 9.75 24.66 -8.58
CA LYS A 68 10.82 24.24 -7.67
C LYS A 68 10.61 24.76 -6.25
N LYS A 69 10.29 26.06 -6.10
CA LYS A 69 9.98 26.68 -4.80
C LYS A 69 8.76 26.02 -4.13
N LYS A 70 7.69 25.77 -4.89
CA LYS A 70 6.49 25.07 -4.38
C LYS A 70 6.79 23.66 -3.89
N LEU A 71 7.56 22.88 -4.66
CA LEU A 71 7.96 21.52 -4.29
C LEU A 71 8.82 21.48 -3.02
N ILE A 72 9.75 22.43 -2.88
CA ILE A 72 10.58 22.55 -1.67
C ILE A 72 9.71 22.82 -0.45
N ASN A 73 8.78 23.78 -0.54
CA ASN A 73 7.86 24.09 0.55
C ASN A 73 6.98 22.87 0.89
N GLU A 74 6.44 22.18 -0.11
CA GLU A 74 5.58 21.02 0.13
C GLU A 74 6.34 19.83 0.78
N LEU A 75 7.58 19.58 0.37
CA LEU A 75 8.35 18.41 0.82
C LEU A 75 9.07 18.62 2.17
N PHE A 76 9.44 19.87 2.47
CA PHE A 76 10.30 20.23 3.59
C PHE A 76 9.71 21.28 4.55
N SER A 77 8.54 21.84 4.28
CA SER A 77 7.83 22.65 5.29
C SER A 77 7.17 21.70 6.29
N THR A 78 7.83 21.49 7.43
CA THR A 78 7.29 20.87 8.64
C THR A 78 6.33 21.79 9.37
#